data_AF-A0AA90GE39-F1
#
_entry.id   AF-A0AA90GE39-F1
#
_cell.length_a   1.000
_cell.length_b   1.000
_cell.length_c   1.000
_cell.angle_alpha   90.00
_cell.angle_beta   90.00
_cell.angle_gamma   90.00
#
_symmetry.space_group_name_H-M   'P 1'
#
loop_
_entity.id
_entity.type
_entity.pdbx_description
1 polymer ?
#
loop_
_entity_poly.entity_id
_entity_poly.type
_entity_poly.pdbx_seq_one_letter_code
_entity_poly.pdbx_strand_id
1 'polypeptide(L)'
;MSSNTLKGIRKLSAALMLLSGVTHLSQLVVYGFALNVIGAATFGAIYLVVGIYLLKPGTLGLWLGSYLPLAGGIMGACRYLLVHNNPFSLFHIGIDLIVVPSCLYLLALEYRRLQQVAVKSYT
;
A
#
# COMPACT_ATOMS: atom_id res chain seq x y z
N MET A 1 -2.34 17.42 -15.43
CA MET A 1 -1.90 17.34 -14.02
C MET A 1 -0.39 17.54 -13.97
N SER A 2 0.12 18.35 -13.04
CA SER A 2 1.56 18.65 -12.97
C SER A 2 2.38 17.41 -12.56
N SER A 3 3.59 17.28 -13.09
CA SER A 3 4.58 16.25 -12.67
C SER A 3 4.78 16.22 -11.15
N ASN A 4 4.66 17.40 -10.50
CA ASN A 4 4.77 17.53 -9.05
C ASN A 4 3.62 16.84 -8.31
N THR A 5 2.40 16.88 -8.86
CA THR A 5 1.22 16.24 -8.26
C THR A 5 1.36 14.72 -8.27
N LEU A 6 1.82 14.13 -9.38
CA LEU A 6 2.03 12.67 -9.50
C LEU A 6 3.10 12.18 -8.51
N LYS A 7 4.21 12.90 -8.41
CA LYS A 7 5.26 12.63 -7.42
C LYS A 7 4.71 12.77 -5.99
N GLY A 8 3.83 13.75 -5.76
CA GLY A 8 3.15 13.95 -4.48
C GLY A 8 2.28 12.76 -4.09
N ILE A 9 1.43 12.27 -4.99
CA ILE A 9 0.57 11.08 -4.75
C ILE A 9 1.44 9.87 -4.40
N ARG A 10 2.49 9.61 -5.18
CA ARG A 10 3.39 8.48 -4.94
C ARG A 10 4.08 8.57 -3.57
N LYS A 11 4.57 9.75 -3.19
CA LYS A 11 5.20 10.00 -1.88
C LYS A 11 4.21 9.85 -0.73
N LEU A 12 2.97 10.33 -0.90
CA LEU A 12 1.91 10.15 0.08
C LEU A 12 1.60 8.67 0.28
N SER A 13 1.40 7.91 -0.80
CA SER A 13 1.18 6.46 -0.73
C SER A 13 2.35 5.73 -0.04
N ALA A 14 3.59 6.12 -0.35
CA ALA A 14 4.77 5.58 0.32
C ALA A 14 4.76 5.87 1.83
N ALA A 15 4.50 7.12 2.22
CA ALA A 15 4.46 7.52 3.63
C ALA A 15 3.36 6.78 4.40
N LEU A 16 2.17 6.64 3.81
CA LEU A 16 1.07 5.88 4.40
C LEU A 16 1.41 4.40 4.55
N MET A 17 2.06 3.78 3.56
CA MET A 17 2.52 2.39 3.66
C MET A 17 3.59 2.19 4.74
N LEU A 18 4.53 3.12 4.85
CA LEU A 18 5.55 3.08 5.90
C LEU A 18 4.91 3.22 7.29
N LEU A 19 3.96 4.15 7.45
CA LEU A 19 3.21 4.33 8.68
C LEU A 19 2.40 3.08 9.05
N SER A 20 1.73 2.47 8.08
CA SER A 20 1.02 1.20 8.23
C SER A 20 1.96 0.10 8.71
N GLY A 21 3.14 -0.01 8.10
CA GLY A 21 4.16 -0.98 8.50
C GLY A 21 4.65 -0.80 9.93
N VAL A 22 4.99 0.43 10.33
CA VAL A 22 5.42 0.73 11.70
C VAL A 22 4.32 0.39 12.71
N THR A 23 3.09 0.83 12.45
CA THR A 23 1.97 0.61 13.37
C THR A 23 1.60 -0.86 13.52
N HIS A 24 1.74 -1.69 12.47
CA HIS A 24 1.59 -3.14 12.57
C HIS A 24 2.67 -3.78 13.45
N LEU A 25 3.93 -3.37 13.31
CA LEU A 25 5.01 -3.87 14.17
C LEU A 25 4.81 -3.44 15.63
N SER A 26 4.31 -2.21 15.86
CA SER A 26 3.97 -1.72 17.19
C SER A 26 2.88 -2.56 17.87
N GLN A 27 2.04 -3.29 17.12
CA GLN A 27 1.05 -4.19 17.73
C GLN A 27 1.69 -5.31 18.54
N LEU A 28 2.90 -5.78 18.19
CA LEU A 28 3.62 -6.78 18.99
C LEU A 28 3.97 -6.26 20.37
N VAL A 29 4.29 -4.97 20.47
CA VAL A 29 4.64 -4.32 21.74
C VAL A 29 3.38 -4.07 22.59
N VAL A 30 2.27 -3.69 21.95
CA VAL A 30 1.03 -3.30 22.66
C VAL A 30 0.17 -4.51 23.04
N TYR A 31 0.04 -5.50 22.14
CA TYR A 31 -0.86 -6.65 22.30
C TYR A 31 -0.13 -7.99 22.53
N GLY A 32 1.20 -7.99 22.54
CA GLY A 32 2.01 -9.20 22.74
C GLY A 32 2.08 -10.12 21.53
N PHE A 33 2.54 -11.37 21.76
CA PHE A 33 2.90 -12.33 20.71
C PHE A 33 1.81 -13.36 20.38
N ALA A 34 0.53 -12.95 20.39
CA ALA A 34 -0.53 -13.83 19.92
C ALA A 34 -0.38 -14.10 18.40
N LEU A 35 -0.74 -15.31 17.95
CA LEU A 35 -0.60 -15.74 16.54
C LEU A 35 -1.21 -14.74 15.53
N ASN A 36 -2.38 -14.18 15.87
CA ASN A 36 -3.06 -13.17 15.05
C ASN A 36 -2.32 -11.82 15.02
N VAL A 37 -1.55 -11.49 16.06
CA VAL A 37 -0.71 -10.28 16.12
C VAL A 37 0.60 -10.51 15.36
N ILE A 38 1.20 -11.69 15.49
CA ILE A 38 2.40 -12.07 14.70
C ILE A 38 2.09 -12.03 13.21
N GLY A 39 0.96 -12.60 12.78
CA GLY A 39 0.52 -12.52 11.38
C GLY A 39 0.38 -11.08 10.88
N ALA A 40 -0.25 -10.20 11.68
CA ALA A 40 -0.38 -8.78 11.36
C ALA A 40 0.98 -8.05 11.31
N ALA A 41 1.90 -8.36 12.22
CA ALA A 41 3.24 -7.78 12.21
C ALA A 41 4.06 -8.20 10.99
N THR A 42 3.90 -9.44 10.51
CA THR A 42 4.51 -9.91 9.25
C THR A 42 4.00 -9.09 8.06
N PHE A 43 2.70 -8.81 7.98
CA PHE A 43 2.16 -7.87 6.99
C PHE A 43 2.76 -6.48 7.15
N GLY A 44 2.94 -6.01 8.38
CA GLY A 44 3.64 -4.76 8.67
C GLY A 44 5.05 -4.68 8.09
N ALA A 45 5.84 -5.75 8.24
CA ALA A 45 7.18 -5.82 7.65
C ALA A 45 7.14 -5.77 6.11
N ILE A 46 6.19 -6.48 5.48
CA ILE A 46 5.97 -6.43 4.03
C ILE A 46 5.61 -5.01 3.60
N TYR A 47 4.74 -4.34 4.35
CA TYR A 47 4.28 -2.97 4.08
C TYR A 47 5.40 -1.92 4.16
N LEU A 48 6.36 -2.10 5.07
CA LEU A 48 7.57 -1.26 5.09
C LEU A 48 8.37 -1.41 3.78
N VAL A 49 8.57 -2.65 3.33
CA VAL A 49 9.28 -2.93 2.08
C VAL A 49 8.55 -2.28 0.90
N VAL A 50 7.23 -2.46 0.81
CA VAL A 50 6.41 -1.82 -0.24
C VAL A 50 6.52 -0.30 -0.21
N GLY A 51 6.45 0.32 0.97
CA GLY A 51 6.64 1.76 1.14
C GLY A 51 7.99 2.25 0.62
N ILE A 52 9.08 1.52 0.88
CA ILE A 52 10.41 1.83 0.34
C ILE A 52 10.43 1.69 -1.20
N TYR A 53 9.83 0.64 -1.75
CA TYR A 53 9.75 0.44 -3.20
C TYR A 53 8.89 1.52 -3.89
N LEU A 54 7.87 2.06 -3.23
CA LEU A 54 7.09 3.19 -3.73
C LEU A 54 7.93 4.48 -3.83
N LEU A 55 9.04 4.63 -3.11
CA LEU A 55 9.92 5.79 -3.26
C LEU A 55 10.86 5.70 -4.47
N LYS A 56 11.11 4.49 -4.98
CA LYS A 56 11.95 4.26 -6.17
C LYS A 56 11.17 4.56 -7.45
N PRO A 57 11.81 5.01 -8.54
CA PRO A 57 11.15 5.09 -9.84
C PRO A 57 10.77 3.68 -10.36
N GLY A 58 9.70 3.61 -11.16
CA GLY A 58 9.24 2.35 -11.79
C GLY A 58 7.84 1.88 -11.36
N THR A 59 7.34 0.85 -12.02
CA THR A 59 5.99 0.30 -11.84
C THR A 59 5.89 -0.77 -10.76
N LEU A 60 7.01 -1.43 -10.41
CA LEU A 60 7.02 -2.53 -9.43
C LEU A 60 6.45 -2.10 -8.07
N GLY A 61 6.88 -0.96 -7.54
CA GLY A 61 6.35 -0.43 -6.28
C GLY A 61 4.85 -0.12 -6.34
N LEU A 62 4.34 0.31 -7.51
CA LEU A 62 2.92 0.57 -7.69
C LEU A 62 2.10 -0.73 -7.75
N TRP A 63 2.60 -1.77 -8.42
CA TRP A 63 1.98 -3.09 -8.45
C TRP A 63 1.91 -3.72 -7.07
N LEU A 64 3.02 -3.68 -6.32
CA LEU A 64 3.07 -4.17 -4.95
C LEU A 64 2.16 -3.35 -4.04
N GLY A 65 2.15 -2.02 -4.20
CA GLY A 65 1.29 -1.09 -3.46
C GLY A 65 -0.20 -1.16 -3.80
N SER A 66 -0.59 -1.82 -4.90
CA SER A 66 -2.00 -2.09 -5.19
C SER A 66 -2.43 -3.47 -4.67
N TYR A 67 -1.65 -4.52 -4.92
CA TYR A 67 -2.06 -5.89 -4.61
C TYR A 67 -1.93 -6.24 -3.12
N LEU A 68 -0.81 -5.92 -2.49
CA LEU A 68 -0.55 -6.32 -1.10
C LEU A 68 -1.48 -5.60 -0.12
N PRO A 69 -1.67 -4.27 -0.21
CA PRO A 69 -2.64 -3.56 0.62
C PRO A 69 -4.08 -4.01 0.38
N LEU A 70 -4.45 -4.36 -0.86
CA LEU A 70 -5.78 -4.89 -1.13
C LEU A 70 -6.01 -6.24 -0.43
N ALA A 71 -5.05 -7.17 -0.54
CA ALA A 71 -5.15 -8.46 0.12
C ALA A 71 -5.16 -8.32 1.65
N GLY A 72 -4.27 -7.50 2.21
CA GLY A 72 -4.20 -7.28 3.64
C GLY A 72 -5.40 -6.50 4.19
N GLY A 73 -5.96 -5.55 3.43
CA GLY A 73 -7.19 -4.85 3.79
C GLY A 73 -8.40 -5.77 3.84
N ILE A 74 -8.54 -6.70 2.89
CA ILE A 74 -9.58 -7.76 2.94
C ILE A 74 -9.39 -8.64 4.16
N MET A 75 -8.17 -9.12 4.42
CA MET A 75 -7.87 -9.93 5.60
C MET A 75 -8.12 -9.17 6.91
N GLY A 76 -7.77 -7.88 6.96
CA GLY A 76 -8.01 -6.98 8.08
C GLY A 76 -9.50 -6.76 8.36
N ALA A 77 -10.30 -6.59 7.30
CA ALA A 77 -11.75 -6.48 7.39
C ALA A 77 -12.39 -7.78 7.90
N CYS A 78 -11.99 -8.93 7.35
CA CYS A 78 -12.42 -10.24 7.86
C CYS A 78 -12.06 -10.41 9.35
N ARG A 79 -10.84 -10.04 9.74
CA ARG A 79 -10.40 -10.11 11.15
C ARG A 79 -11.24 -9.19 12.05
N TYR A 80 -11.56 -7.99 11.59
CA TYR A 80 -12.38 -7.04 12.33
C TYR A 80 -13.79 -7.59 12.57
N LEU A 81 -14.43 -8.12 11.52
CA LEU A 81 -15.81 -8.63 11.60
C LEU A 81 -15.94 -9.96 12.34
N LEU A 82 -14.95 -10.86 12.23
CA LEU A 82 -15.08 -12.26 12.68
C LEU A 82 -14.35 -12.56 13.98
N VAL A 83 -13.32 -11.80 14.35
CA VAL A 83 -12.41 -12.17 15.45
C VAL A 83 -12.40 -11.12 16.55
N HIS A 84 -12.09 -9.87 16.21
CA HIS A 84 -11.97 -8.82 17.23
C HIS A 84 -12.08 -7.42 16.65
N ASN A 85 -12.90 -6.58 17.28
CA ASN A 85 -12.98 -5.15 16.97
C ASN A 85 -11.71 -4.45 17.46
N ASN A 86 -10.71 -4.37 16.60
CA ASN A 86 -9.45 -3.69 16.89
C ASN A 86 -9.38 -2.36 16.11
N PRO A 87 -9.18 -1.20 16.78
CA PRO A 87 -9.10 0.10 16.10
C PRO A 87 -7.95 0.17 15.09
N PHE A 88 -6.87 -0.58 15.30
CA PHE A 88 -5.78 -0.67 14.32
C PHE A 88 -6.26 -1.26 13.00
N SER A 89 -7.12 -2.29 13.01
CA SER A 89 -7.63 -2.89 11.77
C SER A 89 -8.39 -1.86 10.92
N LEU A 90 -9.24 -1.04 11.55
CA LEU A 90 -9.97 0.04 10.86
C LEU A 90 -9.01 1.09 10.30
N PHE A 91 -7.99 1.47 11.08
CA PHE A 91 -6.97 2.41 10.64
C PHE A 91 -6.21 1.91 9.40
N HIS A 92 -5.79 0.65 9.40
CA HIS A 92 -5.09 0.03 8.26
C HIS A 92 -5.97 -0.07 7.02
N ILE A 93 -7.25 -0.46 7.16
CA ILE A 93 -8.23 -0.45 6.07
C ILE A 93 -8.38 0.96 5.47
N GLY A 94 -8.41 1.99 6.33
CA GLY A 94 -8.46 3.39 5.89
C GLY A 94 -7.25 3.79 5.04
N ILE A 95 -6.05 3.33 5.42
CA ILE A 95 -4.84 3.51 4.62
C ILE A 95 -4.96 2.81 3.27
N ASP A 96 -5.42 1.56 3.26
CA ASP A 96 -5.53 0.75 2.03
C ASP A 96 -6.50 1.39 1.03
N LEU A 97 -7.61 1.97 1.52
CA LEU A 97 -8.57 2.72 0.71
C LEU A 97 -7.97 3.95 0.02
N ILE A 98 -6.86 4.50 0.50
CA ILE A 98 -6.16 5.62 -0.14
C ILE A 98 -5.04 5.09 -1.04
N VAL A 99 -4.24 4.14 -0.54
CA VAL A 99 -3.03 3.65 -1.23
C VAL A 99 -3.39 2.87 -2.49
N VAL A 100 -4.36 1.95 -2.43
CA VAL A 100 -4.74 1.09 -3.56
C VAL A 100 -5.20 1.92 -4.77
N PRO A 101 -6.20 2.81 -4.67
CA PRO A 101 -6.64 3.59 -5.83
C PRO A 101 -5.54 4.55 -6.31
N SER A 102 -4.72 5.10 -5.41
CA SER A 102 -3.58 5.93 -5.80
C SER A 102 -2.57 5.16 -6.66
N CYS A 103 -2.23 3.93 -6.27
CA CYS A 103 -1.30 3.08 -7.02
C CYS A 103 -1.89 2.65 -8.38
N LEU A 104 -3.16 2.25 -8.40
CA LEU A 104 -3.86 1.89 -9.64
C LEU A 104 -3.96 3.06 -10.62
N TYR A 105 -4.26 4.25 -10.10
CA TYR A 105 -4.31 5.47 -10.91
C TYR A 105 -2.94 5.79 -11.53
N LEU A 106 -1.86 5.71 -10.74
CA LEU A 106 -0.50 5.94 -11.24
C LEU A 106 -0.07 4.87 -12.27
N LEU A 107 -0.45 3.61 -12.08
CA LEU A 107 -0.22 2.53 -13.05
C LEU A 107 -0.94 2.81 -14.37
N ALA A 108 -2.21 3.21 -14.32
CA ALA A 108 -3.00 3.51 -15.51
C ALA A 108 -2.39 4.67 -16.33
N LEU A 109 -1.86 5.70 -15.65
CA LEU A 109 -1.16 6.79 -16.32
C LEU A 109 0.15 6.34 -16.96
N GLU A 110 0.94 5.51 -16.26
CA GLU A 110 2.19 4.99 -16.81
C GLU A 110 1.93 4.10 -18.03
N TYR A 111 0.87 3.29 -18.01
CA TYR A 111 0.46 2.48 -19.15
C TYR A 111 0.11 3.33 -20.37
N ARG A 112 -0.66 4.41 -20.18
CA ARG A 112 -0.99 5.36 -21.27
C ARG A 112 0.26 6.04 -21.84
N ARG A 113 1.23 6.40 -20.98
CA ARG A 113 2.51 6.99 -21.41
C ARG A 113 3.29 6.03 -22.31
N LEU A 114 3.38 4.76 -21.94
CA LEU A 114 4.08 3.74 -22.73
C LEU A 114 3.43 3.52 -24.10
N GLN A 115 2.09 3.52 -24.17
CA GLN A 115 1.35 3.41 -25.44
C GLN A 115 1.63 4.58 -26.39
N GLN A 116 1.68 5.82 -25.87
CA GLN A 116 1.99 7.00 -26.69
C GLN A 116 3.42 6.97 -27.26
N VAL A 117 4.39 6.52 -26.46
CA VAL A 117 5.78 6.36 -26.91
C VAL A 117 5.86 5.30 -28.00
N ALA A 118 5.19 4.16 -27.80
CA ALA A 118 5.14 3.09 -28.81
C ALA A 118 4.56 3.59 -30.13
N VAL A 119 3.39 4.26 -30.12
CA VAL A 119 2.75 4.80 -31.33
C VAL A 119 3.68 5.77 -32.07
N LYS A 120 4.35 6.68 -31.35
CA LYS A 120 5.27 7.65 -31.96
C LYS A 120 6.50 6.99 -32.60
N SER A 121 6.93 5.81 -32.14
CA SER A 121 8.05 5.09 -32.74
C SER A 121 7.70 4.44 -34.09
N TYR A 122 6.42 4.33 -34.44
CA TYR A 122 5.96 3.75 -35.71
C TYR A 122 5.48 4.79 -36.75
N THR A 123 5.47 6.09 -36.40
CA THR A 123 5.09 7.21 -37.27
C THR A 123 6.28 8.11 -37.54
#